data_AF-A0A965EQI1-F1
#
_entry.id   AF-A0A965EQI1-F1
#
_cell.length_a   1.000
_cell.length_b   1.000
_cell.length_c   1.000
_cell.angle_alpha   90.00
_cell.angle_beta   90.00
_cell.angle_gamma   90.00
#
_symmetry.space_group_name_H-M   'P 1'
#
loop_
_entity.id
_entity.type
_entity.pdbx_description
1 polymer ?
#
loop_
_entity_poly.entity_id
_entity_poly.type
_entity_poly.pdbx_seq_one_letter_code
_entity_poly.pdbx_strand_id
1 'polypeptide(L)' 'MDHFLYKNGTLYAEDVAINDIAAAVGTPFYVYSTATLKRHFQLFDDALAGTDHL' A
#
# COMPACT_ATOMS: atom_id res chain seq x y z
N MET A 1 -6.16 -7.20 0.93
CA MET A 1 -6.94 -6.22 0.15
C MET A 1 -6.18 -4.94 0.23
N ASP A 2 -5.64 -4.56 -0.91
CA ASP A 2 -4.61 -3.54 -1.00
C ASP A 2 -5.30 -2.18 -0.81
N HIS A 3 -4.62 -1.21 -0.21
CA HIS A 3 -5.18 0.13 0.05
C HIS A 3 -5.36 0.97 -1.24
N PHE A 4 -5.69 0.33 -2.36
CA PHE A 4 -6.00 0.98 -3.63
C PHE A 4 -7.49 0.84 -3.89
N LEU A 5 -8.23 1.94 -3.74
CA LEU A 5 -9.69 1.93 -3.77
C LEU A 5 -10.22 2.98 -4.74
N TYR A 6 -11.28 2.62 -5.45
CA TYR A 6 -12.06 3.59 -6.22
C TYR A 6 -13.02 4.33 -5.30
N LYS A 7 -12.92 5.67 -5.28
CA LYS A 7 -13.88 6.56 -4.63
C LYS A 7 -14.47 7.44 -5.73
N ASN A 8 -15.77 7.31 -5.99
CA ASN A 8 -16.49 8.06 -7.04
C ASN A 8 -15.82 8.00 -8.42
N GLY A 9 -15.35 6.81 -8.82
CA GLY A 9 -14.70 6.59 -10.12
C GLY A 9 -13.24 7.05 -10.22
N THR A 10 -12.69 7.67 -9.17
CA THR A 10 -11.26 8.02 -9.10
C THR A 10 -10.51 6.97 -8.29
N LEU A 11 -9.33 6.54 -8.77
CA LEU A 11 -8.47 5.61 -8.07
C LEU A 11 -7.63 6.35 -7.02
N TYR A 12 -7.62 5.85 -5.79
CA TYR A 12 -6.81 6.37 -4.69
C TYR A 12 -5.79 5.35 -4.24
N ALA A 13 -4.59 5.81 -3.90
CA ALA A 13 -3.63 5.10 -3.07
C ALA A 13 -3.80 5.61 -1.64
N GLU A 14 -4.34 4.78 -0.76
CA GLU A 14 -4.79 5.17 0.59
C GLU A 14 -5.80 6.34 0.49
N ASP A 15 -5.41 7.54 0.94
CA ASP A 15 -6.24 8.75 0.89
C ASP A 15 -5.76 9.78 -0.14
N VAL A 16 -4.83 9.41 -1.03
CA VAL A 16 -4.29 10.28 -2.08
C VAL A 16 -4.76 9.83 -3.45
N ALA A 17 -5.30 10.73 -4.27
CA ALA A 17 -5.74 10.40 -5.62
C ALA A 17 -4.52 10.12 -6.53
N ILE A 18 -4.61 9.07 -7.35
CA ILE A 18 -3.54 8.70 -8.28
C ILE A 18 -3.23 9.83 -9.28
N ASN A 19 -4.25 10.59 -9.69
CA ASN A 19 -4.09 11.72 -10.60
C ASN A 19 -3.21 12.84 -10.01
N ASP A 20 -3.33 13.09 -8.69
CA ASP A 20 -2.54 14.12 -8.01
C ASP A 20 -1.07 13.71 -7.95
N ILE A 21 -0.81 12.43 -7.67
CA ILE A 21 0.55 11.86 -7.68
C ILE A 21 1.14 11.95 -9.10
N ALA A 22 0.36 11.59 -10.12
CA ALA A 22 0.79 11.66 -11.51
C ALA A 22 1.16 13.09 -11.94
N ALA A 23 0.38 14.09 -11.51
CA ALA A 23 0.64 15.49 -11.80
C ALA A 23 1.91 16.01 -11.09
N ALA A 24 2.17 15.55 -9.87
CA ALA A 24 3.32 16.00 -9.09
C ALA A 24 4.64 15.31 -9.48
N VAL A 25 4.60 14.02 -9.81
CA VAL A 25 5.80 13.19 -10.05
C VAL A 25 6.08 12.99 -11.54
N GLY A 26 5.05 13.02 -12.39
CA GLY A 26 5.15 12.66 -13.80
C GLY A 26 5.10 11.14 -14.03
N THR A 27 4.65 10.75 -15.22
CA THR A 27 4.51 9.34 -15.61
C THR A 27 5.65 8.87 -16.52
N PRO A 28 6.05 7.59 -16.46
CA PRO A 28 5.51 6.53 -15.60
C PRO A 28 6.10 6.57 -14.18
N PHE A 29 5.30 6.18 -13.19
CA PHE A 29 5.76 5.99 -11.81
C PHE A 29 5.22 4.70 -11.21
N TYR A 30 5.90 4.20 -10.18
CA TYR A 30 5.39 3.15 -9.31
C TYR A 30 4.89 3.77 -8.01
N VAL A 31 3.79 3.25 -7.48
CA VAL A 31 3.22 3.66 -6.19
C VAL A 31 2.99 2.43 -5.33
N TYR A 32 3.39 2.54 -4.06
CA TYR A 32 3.22 1.49 -3.06
C TYR A 32 2.46 2.06 -1.87
N SER A 33 1.55 1.28 -1.30
CA SER A 33 0.93 1.62 -0.02
C SER A 33 1.80 1.13 1.13
N THR A 34 2.15 2.05 2.03
CA THR A 34 2.91 1.71 3.24
C THR A 34 2.07 0.85 4.18
N ALA A 35 0.78 1.16 4.29
CA ALA A 35 -0.16 0.39 5.11
C ALA A 35 -0.26 -1.07 4.65
N THR A 36 -0.35 -1.30 3.33
CA THR A 36 -0.37 -2.67 2.77
C THR A 36 0.91 -3.44 3.12
N LEU A 37 2.09 -2.83 2.92
CA LEU A 37 3.37 -3.49 3.19
C LEU A 37 3.52 -3.82 4.69
N LYS A 38 3.23 -2.87 5.58
CA LYS A 38 3.30 -3.07 7.02
C LYS A 38 2.36 -4.18 7.49
N ARG A 39 1.11 -4.19 7.00
CA ARG A 39 0.12 -5.22 7.36
C ARG A 39 0.60 -6.61 6.99
N HIS A 40 1.11 -6.79 5.77
CA HIS A 40 1.58 -8.11 5.33
C HIS A 40 2.83 -8.55 6.09
N PHE A 41 3.74 -7.63 6.41
CA PHE A 41 4.88 -7.93 7.28
C PHE A 41 4.44 -8.37 8.67
N GLN A 42 3.55 -7.61 9.31
CA GLN A 42 3.04 -7.93 10.65
C GLN A 42 2.31 -9.27 10.70
N LEU A 43 1.48 -9.57 9.71
CA LEU A 43 0.80 -10.88 9.63
C LEU A 43 1.79 -12.04 9.55
N PHE A 44 2.91 -11.85 8.87
CA PHE A 44 3.96 -12.87 8.77
C PHE A 44 4.73 -13.02 10.09
N ASP A 45 5.09 -11.90 10.71
CA ASP A 45 5.76 -11.85 12.01
C ASP A 45 4.89 -12.49 13.11
N ASP A 46 3.62 -12.11 13.19
CA ASP A 46 2.64 -12.67 14.14
C ASP A 46 2.45 -14.18 13.95
N ALA A 47 2.44 -14.66 12.70
CA ALA A 47 2.31 -16.09 12.40
C ALA A 47 3.52 -16.92 12.85
N LEU A 48 4.69 -16.28 13.00
CA LEU A 48 5.94 -16.90 13.46
C LEU A 48 6.24 -16.60 14.94
N ALA A 49 5.35 -15.89 15.64
CA ALA A 49 5.51 -15.58 17.05
C ALA A 49 5.67 -16.88 17.87
N GLY A 50 6.77 -16.99 18.62
CA GLY A 50 7.07 -18.17 19.45
C GLY A 50 7.87 -19.28 18.75
N THR A 51 8.31 -19.07 17.51
CA THR A 51 9.37 -19.87 16.88
C THR A 51 10.72 -19.18 17.02
N ASP A 52 11.81 -19.94 17.18
CA ASP A 52 13.16 -19.38 17.14
C ASP A 52 13.38 -18.70 15.79
N HIS A 53 13.67 -17.41 15.82
CA HIS A 53 14.04 -16.66 14.62
C HIS A 53 15.44 -17.07 14.18
N LEU A 54 15.63 -17.34 12.88
CA LEU A 54 16.91 -17.73 12.26
C LEU A 54 17.91 -16.55 12.17
#